data_AF-A0A932QUH4-F1
#
_entry.id   AF-A0A932QUH4-F1
#
_cell.length_a   1.000
_cell.length_b   1.000
_cell.length_c   1.000
_cell.angle_alpha   90.00
_cell.angle_beta   90.00
_cell.angle_gamma   90.00
#
_symmetry.space_group_name_H-M   'P 1'
#
loop_
_entity.id
_entity.type
_entity.pdbx_description
1 polymer ?
#
loop_
_entity_poly.entity_id
_entity_poly.type
_entity_poly.pdbx_seq_one_letter_code
_entity_poly.pdbx_strand_id
1 'polypeptide(L)' 'MMKDNEYRAETFRIFGLSVMAPFGKVILALSDLKFEEMDIQLVIYFVISLILVLFGIILIQRGYAILVE' A
#
# COMPACT_ATOMS: atom_id res chain seq x y z
N MET A 1 -23.89 6.05 14.65
CA MET A 1 -22.71 5.88 15.52
C MET A 1 -21.99 4.56 15.27
N MET A 2 -22.51 3.38 15.66
CA MET A 2 -21.78 2.11 15.47
C MET A 2 -21.51 1.77 14.00
N LYS A 3 -22.52 1.90 13.12
CA LYS A 3 -22.38 1.68 11.67
C LYS A 3 -21.44 2.68 10.97
N ASP A 4 -21.34 3.91 11.48
CA ASP A 4 -20.50 4.94 10.86
C ASP A 4 -19.01 4.67 11.11
N ASN A 5 -18.68 4.15 12.31
CA ASN A 5 -17.31 3.75 12.64
C ASN A 5 -16.87 2.52 11.83
N GLU A 6 -17.77 1.53 11.67
CA GLU A 6 -17.52 0.37 10.81
C GLU A 6 -17.25 0.80 9.36
N TYR A 7 -18.09 1.68 8.79
CA TYR A 7 -17.89 2.16 7.43
C TYR A 7 -16.58 2.94 7.25
N ARG A 8 -16.23 3.79 8.23
CA ARG A 8 -14.95 4.51 8.23
C ARG A 8 -13.77 3.55 8.32
N ALA A 9 -13.82 2.58 9.21
CA ALA A 9 -12.78 1.58 9.36
C ALA A 9 -12.58 0.77 8.06
N GLU A 10 -13.68 0.33 7.44
CA GLU A 10 -13.66 -0.39 6.16
C GLU A 10 -13.03 0.48 5.06
N THR A 11 -13.41 1.77 5.01
CA THR A 11 -12.85 2.73 4.05
C THR A 11 -11.33 2.88 4.21
N PHE A 12 -10.84 3.01 5.45
CA PHE A 12 -9.41 3.09 5.73
C PHE A 12 -8.66 1.82 5.31
N ARG A 13 -9.24 0.65 5.55
CA ARG A 13 -8.65 -0.64 5.17
C ARG A 13 -8.60 -0.80 3.65
N ILE A 14 -9.69 -0.52 2.94
CA ILE A 14 -9.77 -0.60 1.48
C ILE A 14 -8.80 0.39 0.83
N PHE A 15 -8.77 1.64 1.31
CA PHE A 15 -7.87 2.65 0.78
C PHE A 15 -6.41 2.27 1.05
N GLY A 16 -6.09 1.80 2.25
CA GLY A 16 -4.75 1.33 2.59
C GLY A 16 -4.28 0.19 1.68
N LEU A 17 -5.12 -0.82 1.44
CA LEU A 17 -4.82 -1.91 0.48
C LEU A 17 -4.65 -1.40 -0.95
N SER A 18 -5.48 -0.46 -1.39
CA SER A 18 -5.43 0.10 -2.74
C SER A 18 -4.14 0.86 -3.00
N VAL A 19 -3.66 1.61 -2.01
CA VAL A 19 -2.42 2.38 -2.08
C VAL A 19 -1.19 1.46 -2.10
N MET A 20 -1.29 0.24 -1.55
CA MET A 20 -0.23 -0.77 -1.62
C MET A 20 -0.13 -1.48 -2.99
N ALA A 21 -1.16 -1.39 -3.84
CA ALA A 21 -1.22 -2.12 -5.12
C ALA A 21 -0.04 -1.88 -6.08
N PRO A 22 0.52 -0.65 -6.22
CA PRO A 22 1.69 -0.41 -7.06
C PRO A 22 2.91 -1.26 -6.67
N PHE A 23 3.09 -1.56 -5.38
CA PHE A 23 4.19 -2.41 -4.93
C PHE A 23 4.09 -3.86 -5.42
N GLY A 24 2.87 -4.40 -5.50
CA GLY A 24 2.65 -5.71 -6.12
C GLY A 24 3.11 -5.74 -7.58
N LYS A 25 2.88 -4.66 -8.33
CA LYS A 25 3.37 -4.53 -9.72
C LYS A 25 4.90 -4.45 -9.78
N VAL A 26 5.53 -3.78 -8.83
CA VAL A 26 6.99 -3.71 -8.73
C VAL A 26 7.60 -5.09 -8.51
N ILE A 27 7.03 -5.88 -7.58
CA ILE A 27 7.51 -7.25 -7.32
C ILE A 27 7.43 -8.11 -8.58
N LEU A 28 6.30 -8.03 -9.31
CA LEU A 28 6.12 -8.78 -10.56
C LEU A 28 7.07 -8.30 -11.67
N ALA A 29 7.35 -6.99 -11.75
CA ALA A 29 8.32 -6.48 -12.72
C ALA A 29 9.75 -6.95 -12.41
N LEU A 30 10.12 -7.02 -11.13
CA LEU A 30 11.44 -7.48 -10.70
C LEU A 30 11.68 -8.97 -10.97
N SER A 31 10.64 -9.82 -10.98
CA SER A 31 10.82 -11.25 -11.28
C SER A 31 11.26 -11.52 -12.73
N ASP A 32 10.98 -10.59 -13.63
CA ASP A 32 11.27 -10.72 -15.06
C ASP A 32 12.57 -9.99 -15.49
N LEU A 33 13.20 -9.22 -14.59
CA LEU A 33 14.35 -8.36 -14.90
C LEU A 33 15.70 -8.97 -14.45
N LYS A 34 16.70 -8.89 -15.33
CA LYS A 34 18.11 -9.12 -14.97
C LYS A 34 18.69 -7.84 -14.37
N PHE A 35 19.42 -7.95 -13.26
CA PHE A 35 19.96 -6.81 -12.50
C PHE A 35 20.81 -5.81 -13.31
N GLU A 36 21.41 -6.24 -14.43
CA GLU A 36 22.24 -5.38 -15.29
C GLU A 36 21.44 -4.34 -16.10
N GLU A 37 20.10 -4.46 -16.18
CA GLU A 37 19.23 -3.57 -16.96
C GLU A 37 18.37 -2.64 -16.07
N MET A 38 18.70 -2.49 -14.79
CA MET A 38 17.94 -1.63 -13.88
C MET A 38 18.05 -0.13 -14.23
N ASP A 39 17.03 0.40 -14.89
CA ASP A 39 16.84 1.83 -15.15
C ASP A 39 16.60 2.60 -13.83
N ILE A 40 17.13 3.83 -13.75
CA ILE A 40 16.91 4.75 -12.63
C ILE A 40 15.42 5.05 -12.41
N GLN A 41 14.62 5.01 -13.47
CA GLN A 41 13.16 5.15 -13.36
C GLN A 41 12.53 4.02 -12.52
N LEU A 42 13.01 2.79 -12.71
CA LEU A 42 12.55 1.63 -11.94
C LEU A 42 12.94 1.75 -10.46
N VAL A 43 14.14 2.26 -10.19
CA VAL A 43 14.61 2.53 -8.82
C VAL A 43 13.71 3.55 -8.13
N ILE A 44 13.40 4.66 -8.79
CA ILE A 44 12.50 5.69 -8.25
C ILE A 44 11.10 5.09 -8.02
N TYR A 45 10.60 4.32 -8.98
CA TYR A 45 9.30 3.66 -8.87
C TYR A 45 9.26 2.66 -7.69
N PHE A 46 10.35 1.93 -7.44
CA PHE A 46 10.51 1.05 -6.29
C PHE A 46 10.44 1.84 -4.97
N VAL A 47 11.20 2.93 -4.85
CA VAL A 47 11.22 3.77 -3.63
C VAL A 47 9.83 4.36 -3.36
N ILE A 48 9.17 4.92 -4.37
CA ILE A 48 7.81 5.47 -4.22
C ILE A 48 6.84 4.36 -3.80
N SER A 49 6.91 3.20 -4.45
CA SER A 49 6.03 2.07 -4.12
C SER A 49 6.24 1.57 -2.69
N LEU A 50 7.48 1.56 -2.19
CA LEU A 50 7.78 1.23 -0.80
C LEU A 50 7.18 2.25 0.18
N ILE A 51 7.27 3.55 -0.13
CA ILE A 51 6.64 4.60 0.68
C ILE A 51 5.12 4.41 0.71
N LEU A 52 4.50 4.13 -0.44
CA LEU A 52 3.06 3.85 -0.51
C LEU A 52 2.66 2.63 0.31
N VAL A 53 3.52 1.59 0.39
CA VAL A 53 3.30 0.44 1.27
C VAL A 53 3.25 0.84 2.73
N LEU A 54 4.19 1.67 3.18
CA LEU A 54 4.21 2.15 4.56
C LEU A 54 2.94 2.97 4.88
N PHE A 55 2.52 3.85 3.96
CA PHE A 55 1.25 4.59 4.10
C PHE A 55 0.04 3.65 4.16
N GLY A 56 0.00 2.62 3.30
CA GLY A 56 -1.07 1.63 3.30
C GLY A 56 -1.18 0.88 4.62
N ILE A 57 -0.05 0.47 5.21
CA ILE A 57 0.00 -0.18 6.52
C ILE A 57 -0.56 0.74 7.61
N ILE A 58 -0.15 2.02 7.62
CA ILE A 58 -0.64 3.01 8.60
C ILE A 58 -2.17 3.18 8.48
N LEU A 59 -2.70 3.27 7.26
CA LEU A 59 -4.14 3.40 7.02
C LEU A 59 -4.92 2.18 7.49
N ILE A 60 -4.42 0.97 7.19
CA ILE A 60 -5.02 -0.28 7.66
C ILE A 60 -5.02 -0.35 9.19
N GLN A 61 -3.91 -0.01 9.83
CA GLN A 61 -3.81 0.06 11.30
C GLN A 61 -4.79 1.08 11.89
N ARG A 62 -4.95 2.25 11.24
CA ARG A 62 -5.93 3.24 11.67
C ARG A 62 -7.36 2.73 11.54
N GLY A 63 -7.66 1.99 10.47
CA GLY A 63 -8.96 1.32 10.30
C GLY A 63 -9.25 0.33 11.42
N TYR A 64 -8.28 -0.50 11.81
CA TYR A 64 -8.44 -1.40 12.97
C TYR A 64 -8.60 -0.65 14.29
N ALA A 65 -7.87 0.46 14.51
CA ALA A 65 -8.01 1.26 15.71
C ALA A 65 -9.44 1.84 15.87
N ILE A 66 -10.06 2.27 14.78
CA ILE A 66 -11.43 2.82 14.78
C ILE A 66 -12.49 1.76 15.15
N LEU A 67 -12.22 0.48 14.91
CA LEU A 67 -13.13 -0.62 15.31
C LEU A 67 -13.05 -0.96 16.79
N VAL A 68 -11.96 -0.55 17.45
CA VAL A 68 -11.70 -0.82 18.87
C VAL A 68 -12.11 0.38 19.75
N GLU A 69 -12.14 1.61 19.19
CA GLU A 69 -12.70 2.82 19.81
C GLU A 69 -14.23 2.84 19.82
#